data_AF-A8UHA2-F1
#
_entry.id   AF-A8UHA2-F1
#
_cell.length_a   1.000
_cell.length_b   1.000
_cell.length_c   1.000
_cell.angle_alpha   90.00
_cell.angle_beta   90.00
_cell.angle_gamma   90.00
#
_symmetry.space_group_name_H-M   'P 1'
#
loop_
_entity.id
_entity.type
_entity.pdbx_description
1 polymer ?
#
loop_
_entity_poly.entity_id
_entity_poly.type
_entity_poly.pdbx_seq_one_letter_code
_entity_poly.pdbx_strand_id
1 'polypeptide(L)'
;ILDHGSATAITSWGKMWLSVLGVFEWSGNNPLPPETWLLPYILPIHPGRMWCHCRMVYLPMSYLYGKRFVGPITPTVLCLRKEVFTVPYHEIDWNQARNLCAKEDLYYP
;
A
#
# COMPACT_ATOMS: atom_id res chain seq x y z
N ILE A 1 -13.12 0.66 -13.15
CA ILE A 1 -12.59 0.67 -11.75
C ILE A 1 -13.56 -0.05 -10.83
N LEU A 2 -14.81 0.42 -10.69
CA LEU A 2 -15.78 -0.18 -9.77
C LEU A 2 -16.12 -1.64 -10.12
N ASP A 3 -16.27 -1.96 -11.40
CA ASP A 3 -16.58 -3.33 -11.87
C ASP A 3 -15.44 -4.35 -11.66
N HIS A 4 -14.24 -3.88 -11.30
CA HIS A 4 -13.04 -4.71 -11.07
C HIS A 4 -12.65 -4.78 -9.59
N GLY A 5 -13.63 -4.66 -8.69
CA GLY A 5 -13.38 -4.73 -7.25
C GLY A 5 -12.94 -3.41 -6.61
N SER A 6 -13.04 -2.29 -7.33
CA SER A 6 -12.70 -0.95 -6.84
C SER A 6 -11.22 -0.76 -6.49
N ALA A 7 -10.85 0.40 -5.94
CA ALA A 7 -9.50 0.63 -5.44
C ALA A 7 -9.10 -0.30 -4.28
N THR A 8 -10.02 -1.02 -3.63
CA THR A 8 -9.66 -2.05 -2.63
C THR A 8 -8.92 -3.24 -3.24
N ALA A 9 -9.14 -3.53 -4.52
CA ALA A 9 -8.48 -4.61 -5.25
C ALA A 9 -7.20 -4.17 -6.01
N ILE A 10 -6.74 -2.93 -5.85
CA ILE A 10 -5.50 -2.46 -6.48
C ILE A 10 -4.28 -3.24 -5.95
N THR A 11 -3.23 -3.36 -6.76
CA THR A 11 -1.98 -4.03 -6.34
C THR A 11 -1.31 -3.33 -5.15
N SER A 12 -0.40 -4.03 -4.45
CA SER A 12 0.24 -3.53 -3.22
C SER A 12 0.95 -2.18 -3.38
N TRP A 13 1.60 -1.93 -4.52
CA TRP A 13 2.22 -0.64 -4.81
C TRP A 13 1.19 0.46 -5.06
N GLY A 14 0.06 0.13 -5.69
CA GLY A 14 -1.06 1.05 -5.84
C GLY A 14 -1.66 1.44 -4.49
N LYS A 15 -1.85 0.48 -3.58
CA LYS A 15 -2.31 0.75 -2.20
C LYS A 15 -1.37 1.72 -1.49
N MET A 16 -0.06 1.50 -1.61
CA MET A 16 0.96 2.36 -0.99
C MET A 16 0.83 3.81 -1.50
N TRP A 17 0.73 4.02 -2.82
CA TRP A 17 0.60 5.37 -3.38
C TRP A 17 -0.72 6.05 -3.05
N LEU A 18 -1.84 5.30 -3.05
CA LEU A 18 -3.13 5.85 -2.63
C LEU A 18 -3.15 6.19 -1.13
N SER A 19 -2.39 5.47 -0.30
CA SER A 19 -2.22 5.81 1.12
C SER A 19 -1.36 7.06 1.32
N VAL A 20 -0.27 7.22 0.56
CA VAL A 20 0.51 8.46 0.54
C VAL A 20 -0.36 9.65 0.13
N LEU A 21 -1.24 9.47 -0.87
CA LEU A 21 -2.18 10.51 -1.31
C LEU A 21 -3.29 10.81 -0.28
N GLY A 22 -3.61 9.85 0.60
CA GLY A 22 -4.70 9.96 1.57
C GLY A 22 -6.05 9.49 1.06
N VAL A 23 -6.11 8.71 -0.02
CA VAL A 23 -7.36 8.09 -0.54
C VAL A 23 -7.56 6.67 0.01
N PHE A 24 -6.55 6.06 0.63
CA PHE A 24 -6.58 4.68 1.11
C PHE A 24 -5.96 4.57 2.51
N GLU A 25 -6.56 3.84 3.45
CA GLU A 25 -5.98 3.73 4.80
C GLU A 25 -4.72 2.88 4.84
N TRP A 26 -3.72 3.35 5.59
CA TRP A 26 -2.47 2.61 5.80
C TRP A 26 -2.67 1.22 6.43
N SER A 27 -3.76 1.01 7.17
CA SER A 27 -4.14 -0.30 7.74
C SER A 27 -4.46 -1.37 6.68
N GLY A 28 -4.87 -0.94 5.49
CA GLY A 28 -5.10 -1.83 4.35
C GLY A 28 -3.87 -2.08 3.49
N ASN A 29 -2.67 -1.69 3.95
CA ASN A 29 -1.42 -2.12 3.33
C ASN A 29 -0.83 -3.31 4.09
N ASN A 30 -0.15 -4.20 3.37
CA ASN A 30 0.71 -5.18 4.02
C ASN A 30 1.91 -4.45 4.67
N PRO A 31 2.39 -4.91 5.84
CA PRO A 31 3.47 -4.22 6.53
C PRO A 31 4.75 -4.10 5.71
N LEU A 32 5.34 -2.89 5.70
CA LEU A 32 6.66 -2.60 5.16
C LEU A 32 7.58 -2.14 6.31
N PRO A 33 7.96 -3.06 7.23
CA PRO A 33 8.63 -2.71 8.48
C PRO A 33 10.02 -2.10 8.24
N PRO A 34 10.26 -0.83 8.59
CA PRO A 34 11.58 -0.21 8.49
C PRO A 34 12.62 -0.88 9.41
N GLU A 35 12.19 -1.63 10.43
CA GLU A 35 13.05 -2.35 11.35
C GLU A 35 13.87 -3.45 10.66
N THR A 36 13.40 -3.98 9.52
CA THR A 36 14.13 -4.99 8.74
C THR A 36 15.49 -4.49 8.26
N TRP A 37 15.65 -3.17 8.09
CA TRP A 37 16.91 -2.53 7.70
C TRP A 37 17.93 -2.46 8.84
N LEU A 38 17.52 -2.69 10.08
CA LEU A 38 18.39 -2.71 11.27
C LEU A 38 18.90 -4.11 11.60
N LEU A 39 18.44 -5.13 10.86
CA LEU A 39 18.85 -6.51 11.08
C LEU A 39 20.35 -6.70 10.79
N PRO A 40 21.02 -7.69 11.43
CA PRO A 40 22.35 -8.10 11.02
C PRO A 40 22.36 -8.63 9.58
N TYR A 41 23.36 -8.24 8.79
CA TYR A 41 23.49 -8.67 7.37
C TYR A 41 23.60 -10.20 7.19
N ILE A 42 23.99 -10.94 8.23
CA ILE A 42 24.04 -12.40 8.21
C ILE A 42 22.65 -13.05 8.06
N LEU A 43 21.58 -12.36 8.44
CA LEU A 43 20.22 -12.89 8.31
C LEU A 43 19.78 -12.92 6.83
N PRO A 44 19.13 -14.01 6.38
CA PRO A 44 18.73 -14.17 4.97
C PRO A 44 17.69 -13.14 4.53
N ILE A 45 16.90 -12.63 5.48
CA ILE A 45 15.85 -11.63 5.25
C ILE A 45 16.37 -10.19 5.22
N HIS A 46 17.67 -9.95 5.44
CA HIS A 46 18.23 -8.61 5.44
C HIS A 46 18.02 -7.93 4.07
N PRO A 47 17.38 -6.75 3.98
CA PRO A 47 17.05 -6.10 2.70
C PRO A 47 18.26 -5.83 1.80
N GLY A 48 19.46 -5.67 2.37
CA GLY A 48 20.71 -5.55 1.62
C GLY A 48 21.06 -6.76 0.74
N ARG A 49 20.41 -7.92 0.91
CA ARG A 49 20.54 -9.11 0.06
C ARG A 49 19.54 -9.16 -1.09
N MET A 50 18.54 -8.28 -1.10
CA MET A 50 17.55 -8.21 -2.18
C MET A 50 18.19 -7.64 -3.45
N TRP A 51 17.58 -7.96 -4.59
CA TRP A 51 17.91 -7.34 -5.88
C TRP A 51 17.93 -5.82 -5.76
N CYS A 52 18.88 -5.17 -6.44
CA CYS A 52 19.16 -3.74 -6.25
C CYS A 52 17.93 -2.86 -6.52
N HIS A 53 17.16 -3.16 -7.56
CA HIS A 53 15.93 -2.42 -7.84
C HIS A 53 14.87 -2.62 -6.76
N CYS A 54 14.68 -3.85 -6.26
CA CYS A 54 13.76 -4.10 -5.16
C CYS A 54 14.12 -3.27 -3.92
N ARG A 55 15.37 -3.34 -3.44
CA ARG A 55 15.77 -2.63 -2.21
C ARG A 55 15.67 -1.10 -2.38
N MET A 56 15.98 -0.57 -3.56
CA MET A 56 15.92 0.88 -3.81
C MET A 56 14.48 1.41 -3.84
N VAL A 57 13.50 0.57 -4.14
CA VAL A 57 12.07 0.92 -4.06
C VAL A 57 11.54 0.72 -2.63
N TYR A 58 11.81 -0.44 -2.02
CA TYR A 58 11.26 -0.76 -0.70
C TYR A 58 11.86 0.06 0.44
N LEU A 59 13.07 0.61 0.29
CA LEU A 59 13.69 1.50 1.27
C LEU A 59 12.83 2.74 1.56
N PRO A 60 12.58 3.64 0.58
CA PRO A 60 11.73 4.80 0.82
C PRO A 60 10.28 4.42 1.13
N MET A 61 9.75 3.33 0.55
CA MET A 61 8.40 2.87 0.89
C MET A 61 8.26 2.47 2.38
N SER A 62 9.26 1.77 2.93
CA SER A 62 9.27 1.40 4.35
C SER A 62 9.38 2.61 5.28
N TYR A 63 10.11 3.65 4.88
CA TYR A 63 10.16 4.91 5.61
C TYR A 63 8.80 5.61 5.66
N LEU A 64 8.14 5.72 4.50
CA LEU A 64 6.80 6.32 4.39
C LEU A 64 5.76 5.52 5.17
N TYR A 65 5.82 4.18 5.09
CA TYR A 65 4.96 3.28 5.86
C TYR A 65 5.18 3.45 7.38
N GLY A 66 6.43 3.46 7.83
CA GLY A 66 6.78 3.65 9.25
C GLY A 66 6.34 5.01 9.79
N LYS A 67 6.41 6.05 8.96
CA LYS A 67 5.90 7.40 9.30
C LYS A 67 4.39 7.55 9.15
N ARG A 68 3.71 6.59 8.51
CA ARG A 68 2.30 6.71 8.10
C ARG A 68 2.05 8.02 7.37
N PHE A 69 2.96 8.39 6.47
CA PHE A 69 2.88 9.67 5.78
C PHE A 69 1.61 9.76 4.95
N VAL A 70 0.89 10.87 5.07
CA VAL A 70 -0.29 11.18 4.27
C VAL A 70 -0.17 12.63 3.82
N GLY A 71 -0.42 12.88 2.53
CA GLY A 71 -0.50 14.22 1.97
C GLY A 71 -1.71 15.01 2.52
N PRO A 72 -1.83 16.31 2.17
CA PRO A 72 -2.97 17.11 2.60
C PRO A 72 -4.31 16.54 2.10
N ILE A 73 -5.30 16.44 3.00
CA ILE A 73 -6.66 16.01 2.64
C ILE A 73 -7.39 17.21 2.01
N THR A 74 -7.29 17.31 0.69
CA THR A 74 -7.94 18.35 -0.10
C THR A 74 -9.38 17.96 -0.49
N PRO A 75 -10.21 18.92 -0.96
CA PRO A 75 -11.52 18.59 -1.53
C PRO A 75 -11.44 17.54 -2.65
N THR A 76 -10.38 17.58 -3.47
CA THR A 76 -10.14 16.57 -4.52
C THR A 76 -9.92 15.18 -3.93
N VAL A 77 -9.13 15.05 -2.85
CA VAL A 77 -8.94 13.76 -2.16
C VAL A 77 -10.26 13.24 -1.60
N LEU A 78 -11.11 14.12 -1.05
CA LEU A 78 -12.43 13.74 -0.55
C LEU A 78 -13.39 13.31 -1.67
N CYS A 79 -13.32 13.93 -2.86
CA CYS A 79 -14.07 13.47 -4.04
C CYS A 79 -13.58 12.10 -4.53
N LEU A 80 -12.26 11.91 -4.63
CA LEU A 80 -11.68 10.62 -5.03
C LEU A 80 -12.15 9.47 -4.13
N ARG A 81 -12.20 9.68 -2.80
CA ARG A 81 -12.74 8.70 -1.84
C ARG A 81 -14.21 8.30 -2.10
N LYS A 82 -14.97 9.07 -2.88
CA LYS A 82 -16.35 8.73 -3.27
C LYS A 82 -16.41 8.08 -4.65
N GLU A 83 -15.41 8.29 -5.49
CA GLU A 83 -15.41 7.84 -6.89
C GLU A 83 -14.74 6.48 -7.08
N VAL A 84 -13.71 6.15 -6.29
CA VAL A 84 -12.87 4.97 -6.53
C VAL A 84 -13.28 3.72 -5.75
N PHE A 85 -14.24 3.83 -4.84
CA PHE A 85 -14.72 2.75 -3.98
C PHE A 85 -16.19 2.42 -4.27
N THR A 86 -16.55 1.14 -4.17
CA THR A 86 -17.94 0.66 -4.35
C THR A 86 -18.82 0.89 -3.11
N VAL A 87 -18.20 1.07 -1.95
CA VAL A 87 -18.85 1.33 -0.66
C VAL A 87 -18.34 2.66 -0.08
N PRO A 88 -19.10 3.32 0.83
CA PRO A 88 -18.63 4.53 1.50
C PRO A 88 -17.27 4.32 2.18
N TYR A 89 -16.38 5.31 2.09
CA TYR A 89 -15.01 5.23 2.61
C TYR A 89 -14.89 4.71 4.06
N HIS A 90 -15.84 5.09 4.93
CA HIS A 90 -15.83 4.75 6.35
C HIS A 90 -16.36 3.34 6.65
N GLU A 91 -16.95 2.65 5.67
CA GLU A 91 -17.46 1.28 5.78
C GLU A 91 -16.47 0.25 5.22
N ILE A 92 -15.36 0.70 4.61
CA ILE A 92 -14.36 -0.19 4.03
C ILE A 92 -13.65 -0.99 5.13
N ASP A 93 -13.70 -2.32 5.02
CA ASP A 93 -12.85 -3.21 5.81
C ASP A 93 -11.42 -3.19 5.24
N TRP A 94 -10.59 -2.32 5.81
CA TRP A 94 -9.19 -2.20 5.41
C TRP A 94 -8.37 -3.45 5.73
N ASN A 95 -8.70 -4.21 6.78
CA ASN A 95 -7.99 -5.45 7.09
C ASN A 95 -8.22 -6.49 6.01
N GLN A 96 -9.46 -6.61 5.52
CA GLN A 96 -9.77 -7.46 4.36
C GLN A 96 -9.09 -6.94 3.09
N ALA A 97 -9.19 -5.64 2.81
CA ALA A 97 -8.61 -5.02 1.63
C ALA A 97 -7.10 -5.25 1.52
N ARG A 98 -6.38 -5.45 2.63
CA ARG A 98 -4.94 -5.75 2.67
C ARG A 98 -4.50 -6.82 1.67
N ASN A 99 -5.26 -7.91 1.56
CA ASN A 99 -4.91 -9.06 0.73
C ASN A 99 -5.71 -9.15 -0.57
N LEU A 100 -6.61 -8.20 -0.84
CA LEU A 100 -7.34 -8.17 -2.11
C LEU A 100 -6.43 -7.69 -3.24
N CYS A 101 -6.51 -8.35 -4.39
CA CYS A 101 -5.87 -7.96 -5.63
C CYS A 101 -6.77 -8.40 -6.78
N ALA A 102 -6.98 -7.54 -7.78
CA ALA A 102 -7.72 -7.90 -8.98
C ALA A 102 -7.05 -9.13 -9.62
N LYS A 103 -7.86 -10.10 -10.03
CA LYS A 103 -7.36 -11.39 -10.53
C LYS A 103 -6.56 -11.21 -11.81
N GLU A 104 -6.97 -10.25 -12.62
CA GLU A 104 -6.36 -9.91 -13.91
C GLU A 104 -4.96 -9.32 -13.75
N ASP A 105 -4.69 -8.65 -12.62
CA ASP A 105 -3.39 -8.02 -12.32
C ASP A 105 -2.45 -8.92 -11.49
N LEU A 106 -2.93 -10.06 -11.01
CA LEU A 106 -2.20 -10.94 -10.09
C LEU A 106 -1.29 -11.92 -10.84
N TYR A 107 -0.10 -11.44 -11.23
CA TYR A 107 0.91 -12.28 -11.87
C TYR A 107 1.61 -13.25 -10.91
N TYR A 108 1.86 -12.84 -9.67
CA TYR A 108 2.51 -13.64 -8.62
C TYR A 108 1.64 -13.64 -7.35
N PRO A 109 0.86 -14.71 -7.10
CA PRO A 109 -0.09 -14.80 -5.99
C PRO A 109 0.56 -15.01 -4.61
#